data_AF-A0A674PNW2-F1
#
_entry.id   AF-A0A674PNW2-F1
#
_cell.length_a   1.000
_cell.length_b   1.000
_cell.length_c   1.000
_cell.angle_alpha   90.00
_cell.angle_beta   90.00
_cell.angle_gamma   90.00
#
_symmetry.space_group_name_H-M   'P 1'
#
loop_
_entity.id
_entity.type
_entity.pdbx_description
1 polymer ?
#
loop_
_entity_poly.entity_id
_entity_poly.type
_entity_poly.pdbx_seq_one_letter_code
_entity_poly.pdbx_strand_id
1 'polypeptide(L)'
;MLAQAQEVIFLKAASDKMKDAVIAKLANQAADFYGDAFKQCQYKDNLPKEVLPVLAAKHCIMQANAELHQSALAKQKKRFGEEIARLQVNLNPFTSSELET
;
A
#
# COMPACT_ATOMS: atom_id res chain seq x y z
N MET A 1 8.39 12.25 -5.76
CA MET A 1 9.62 12.11 -4.94
C MET A 1 9.32 11.86 -3.45
N LEU A 2 8.34 12.54 -2.83
CA LEU A 2 7.97 12.28 -1.42
C LEU A 2 7.48 10.83 -1.18
N ALA A 3 6.64 10.29 -2.05
CA ALA A 3 6.12 8.92 -1.92
C ALA A 3 7.22 7.85 -1.88
N GLN A 4 8.22 7.98 -2.77
CA GLN A 4 9.37 7.07 -2.82
C GLN A 4 10.25 7.19 -1.57
N ALA A 5 10.44 8.40 -1.03
CA ALA A 5 11.15 8.57 0.23
C ALA A 5 10.45 7.84 1.38
N GLN A 6 9.12 7.92 1.44
CA GLN A 6 8.32 7.20 2.44
C GLN A 6 8.40 5.68 2.25
N GLU A 7 8.43 5.19 1.01
CA GLU A 7 8.62 3.76 0.69
C GLU A 7 9.98 3.26 1.20
N VAL A 8 11.06 4.03 1.03
CA VAL A 8 12.38 3.65 1.56
C VAL A 8 12.37 3.58 3.08
N ILE A 9 11.67 4.49 3.77
CA ILE A 9 11.50 4.45 5.23
C ILE A 9 10.73 3.20 5.64
N PHE A 10 9.66 2.85 4.92
CA PHE A 10 8.91 1.61 5.14
C PHE A 10 9.81 0.37 4.97
N LEU A 11 10.59 0.28 3.89
CA LEU A 11 11.52 -0.83 3.64
C LEU A 11 12.58 -0.95 4.73
N LYS A 12 13.08 0.19 5.21
CA LYS A 12 14.03 0.21 6.33
C LYS A 12 13.39 -0.28 7.62
N ALA A 13 12.19 0.19 7.95
CA ALA A 13 11.44 -0.26 9.13
C ALA A 13 11.10 -1.75 9.09
N ALA A 14 10.76 -2.28 7.91
CA ALA A 14 10.53 -3.70 7.68
C ALA A 14 11.83 -4.51 7.84
N SER A 15 12.94 -4.01 7.29
CA SER A 15 14.27 -4.64 7.43
C SER A 15 14.74 -4.68 8.88
N ASP A 16 14.45 -3.61 9.64
CA ASP A 16 14.78 -3.51 11.07
C ASP A 16 13.83 -4.30 11.97
N LYS A 17 12.86 -5.02 11.40
CA LYS A 17 11.84 -5.81 12.11
C LYS A 17 11.14 -4.97 13.18
N MET A 18 10.80 -3.73 12.84
CA MET A 18 10.01 -2.86 13.71
C MET A 18 8.62 -3.48 13.96
N LYS A 19 7.90 -2.98 14.98
CA LYS A 19 6.55 -3.45 15.30
C LYS A 19 5.64 -3.32 14.07
N ASP A 20 4.83 -4.34 13.80
CA ASP A 20 3.84 -4.33 12.70
C ASP A 20 2.93 -3.10 12.73
N ALA A 21 2.62 -2.58 13.92
CA ALA A 21 1.88 -1.34 14.13
C ALA A 21 2.52 -0.12 13.43
N VAL A 22 3.84 -0.03 13.46
CA VAL A 22 4.61 1.06 12.87
C VAL A 22 4.72 0.84 11.38
N ILE A 23 5.04 -0.38 10.96
CA ILE A 23 5.18 -0.76 9.55
C ILE A 23 3.86 -0.52 8.80
N ALA A 24 2.71 -0.92 9.38
CA ALA A 24 1.39 -0.69 8.79
C ALA A 24 1.08 0.81 8.60
N LYS A 25 1.46 1.65 9.57
CA LYS A 25 1.28 3.11 9.47
C LYS A 25 2.17 3.72 8.40
N LEU A 26 3.43 3.28 8.31
CA LEU A 26 4.36 3.76 7.30
C LEU A 26 3.90 3.38 5.89
N ALA A 27 3.40 2.15 5.72
CA ALA A 27 2.84 1.66 4.47
C ALA A 27 1.57 2.43 4.07
N ASN A 28 0.64 2.68 5.01
CA ASN A 28 -0.55 3.50 4.75
C ASN A 28 -0.16 4.92 4.31
N GLN A 29 0.79 5.56 5.01
CA GLN A 29 1.26 6.89 4.63
C GLN A 29 1.90 6.92 3.24
N ALA A 30 2.64 5.87 2.87
CA ALA A 30 3.21 5.75 1.53
C ALA A 30 2.09 5.57 0.48
N ALA A 31 1.06 4.77 0.77
CA ALA A 31 -0.10 4.60 -0.10
C ALA A 31 -0.81 5.95 -0.34
N ASP A 32 -1.07 6.75 0.69
CA ASP A 32 -1.70 8.06 0.55
C ASP A 32 -0.87 8.98 -0.37
N PHE A 33 0.46 9.04 -0.17
CA PHE A 33 1.33 9.84 -1.05
C PHE A 33 1.34 9.34 -2.50
N TYR A 34 1.27 8.03 -2.73
CA TYR A 34 1.16 7.48 -4.09
C TYR A 34 -0.20 7.79 -4.72
N GLY A 35 -1.28 7.73 -3.96
CA GLY A 35 -2.63 8.07 -4.43
C GLY A 35 -2.77 9.55 -4.77
N ASP A 36 -2.20 10.44 -3.96
CA ASP A 36 -2.18 11.88 -4.24
C ASP A 36 -1.31 12.21 -5.45
N ALA A 37 -0.15 11.56 -5.58
CA ALA A 37 0.70 11.70 -6.77
C ALA A 37 -0.02 11.20 -8.03
N PHE A 38 -0.76 10.08 -7.96
CA PHE A 38 -1.56 9.57 -9.07
C PHE A 38 -2.63 10.57 -9.50
N LYS A 39 -3.43 11.10 -8.57
CA LYS A 39 -4.44 12.13 -8.85
C LYS A 39 -3.82 13.36 -9.51
N GLN A 40 -2.67 13.83 -9.02
CA GLN A 40 -1.99 15.00 -9.59
C GLN A 40 -1.42 14.74 -10.99
N CYS A 41 -1.01 13.51 -11.28
CA CYS A 41 -0.50 13.11 -12.59
C CYS A 41 -1.62 12.86 -13.60
N GLN A 42 -2.81 12.46 -13.14
CA GLN A 42 -3.97 12.20 -14.01
C GLN A 42 -4.38 13.44 -14.84
N TYR A 43 -4.17 14.64 -14.29
CA TYR A 43 -4.50 15.90 -14.97
C TYR A 43 -3.35 16.49 -15.80
N LYS A 44 -2.20 15.80 -15.90
CA LYS A 44 -1.00 16.31 -16.58
C LYS A 44 -0.50 15.34 -17.65
N ASP A 45 -0.79 15.65 -18.92
CA ASP A 45 -0.33 14.88 -20.10
C ASP A 45 1.20 14.93 -20.36
N ASN A 46 1.94 15.73 -19.60
CA ASN A 46 3.39 15.90 -19.81
C ASN A 46 4.24 14.81 -19.14
N LEU A 47 3.64 13.86 -18.41
CA LEU A 47 4.40 12.78 -17.79
C LEU A 47 4.53 11.56 -18.72
N PRO A 48 5.60 10.76 -18.56
CA PRO A 48 5.74 9.49 -19.26
C PRO A 48 4.53 8.59 -18.97
N LYS A 49 3.99 7.95 -20.00
CA LYS A 49 2.79 7.07 -19.91
C LYS A 49 2.94 5.92 -18.91
N GLU A 50 4.17 5.61 -18.55
CA GLU A 50 4.57 4.56 -17.60
C GLU A 50 4.36 4.98 -16.14
N VAL A 51 4.35 6.29 -15.85
CA VAL A 51 4.35 6.78 -14.47
C VAL A 51 2.99 6.59 -13.80
N LEU A 52 1.89 6.79 -14.53
CA LEU A 52 0.53 6.57 -14.02
C LEU A 52 0.28 5.12 -13.55
N PRO A 53 0.51 4.08 -14.38
CA PRO A 53 0.33 2.70 -13.93
C PRO A 53 1.31 2.31 -12.83
N VAL A 54 2.55 2.83 -12.84
CA VAL A 54 3.51 2.60 -11.74
C VAL A 54 3.01 3.21 -10.43
N LEU A 55 2.48 4.44 -10.44
CA LEU A 55 1.91 5.09 -9.26
C LEU A 55 0.70 4.33 -8.72
N ALA A 56 -0.20 3.89 -9.60
CA ALA A 56 -1.37 3.09 -9.21
C ALA A 56 -0.97 1.74 -8.61
N ALA A 57 -0.03 1.03 -9.25
CA ALA A 57 0.50 -0.22 -8.73
C ALA A 57 1.18 -0.03 -7.37
N LYS A 58 2.03 1.01 -7.23
CA LYS A 58 2.69 1.35 -5.95
C LYS A 58 1.70 1.68 -4.85
N HIS A 59 0.65 2.45 -5.14
CA HIS A 59 -0.42 2.75 -4.21
C HIS A 59 -1.05 1.45 -3.68
N CYS A 60 -1.45 0.58 -4.60
CA CYS A 60 -2.09 -0.69 -4.28
C CYS A 60 -1.17 -1.62 -3.47
N ILE A 61 0.10 -1.77 -3.86
CA ILE A 61 1.08 -2.57 -3.14
C ILE A 61 1.30 -2.05 -1.72
N MET A 62 1.39 -0.72 -1.53
CA MET A 62 1.57 -0.14 -0.19
C MET A 62 0.33 -0.33 0.68
N GLN A 63 -0.86 -0.20 0.11
CA GLN A 63 -2.12 -0.46 0.81
C GLN A 63 -2.25 -1.93 1.23
N ALA A 64 -1.88 -2.86 0.35
CA ALA A 64 -1.79 -4.28 0.64
C ALA A 64 -0.80 -4.57 1.79
N ASN A 65 0.39 -3.96 1.78
CA ASN A 65 1.36 -4.11 2.88
C ASN A 65 0.79 -3.58 4.20
N ALA A 66 0.08 -2.45 4.18
CA ALA A 66 -0.53 -1.91 5.38
C ALA A 66 -1.56 -2.88 5.97
N GLU A 67 -2.48 -3.38 5.14
CA GLU A 67 -3.52 -4.33 5.55
C GLU A 67 -2.94 -5.66 6.06
N LEU A 68 -1.84 -6.14 5.46
CA LEU A 68 -1.15 -7.35 5.89
C LEU A 68 -0.54 -7.19 7.30
N HIS A 69 0.20 -6.10 7.54
CA HIS A 69 0.77 -5.86 8.87
C HIS A 69 -0.32 -5.57 9.91
N GLN A 70 -1.43 -4.95 9.50
CA GLN A 70 -2.55 -4.65 10.40
C GLN A 70 -3.37 -5.91 10.74
N SER A 71 -3.51 -6.85 9.80
CA SER A 71 -4.10 -8.17 10.05
C SER A 71 -3.23 -9.01 11.00
N ALA A 72 -1.90 -8.98 10.85
CA ALA A 72 -0.97 -9.62 11.78
C ALA A 72 -1.12 -9.07 13.21
N LEU A 73 -1.38 -7.77 13.34
CA LEU A 73 -1.68 -7.11 14.61
C LEU A 73 -3.04 -7.55 15.19
N ALA A 74 -4.06 -7.68 14.35
CA ALA A 74 -5.40 -8.15 14.75
C ALA A 74 -5.33 -9.60 15.24
N LYS A 75 -4.56 -10.45 14.56
CA LYS A 75 -4.23 -11.82 14.99
C LYS A 75 -3.62 -11.85 16.38
N GLN A 76 -2.64 -11.00 16.65
CA GLN A 76 -1.99 -10.90 17.95
C GLN A 76 -2.97 -10.47 19.05
N LYS A 77 -3.99 -9.69 18.71
CA LYS A 77 -5.08 -9.27 19.61
C LYS A 77 -6.24 -10.28 19.70
N LYS A 78 -6.11 -11.47 19.10
CA LYS A 78 -7.16 -12.50 19.01
C LYS A 78 -8.44 -12.02 18.31
N ARG A 79 -8.32 -11.02 17.43
CA ARG A 79 -9.42 -10.46 16.62
C ARG A 79 -9.48 -11.10 15.25
N PHE A 80 -9.75 -12.41 15.21
CA PHE A 80 -9.70 -13.19 13.98
C PHE A 80 -10.70 -12.73 12.90
N GLY A 81 -11.85 -12.17 13.29
CA GLY A 81 -12.80 -11.59 12.33
C GLY A 81 -12.26 -10.36 11.60
N GLU A 82 -11.49 -9.51 12.30
CA GLU A 82 -10.85 -8.34 11.70
C GLU A 82 -9.67 -8.76 10.81
N GLU A 83 -8.91 -9.79 11.20
CA GLU A 83 -7.84 -10.38 10.41
C GLU A 83 -8.35 -10.93 9.06
N ILE A 84 -9.41 -11.73 9.07
CA ILE A 84 -9.98 -12.33 7.85
C ILE A 84 -10.52 -11.24 6.91
N ALA A 85 -11.25 -10.26 7.45
CA ALA A 85 -11.79 -9.16 6.64
C ALA A 85 -10.67 -8.36 5.95
N ARG A 86 -9.58 -8.04 6.67
CA ARG A 86 -8.43 -7.32 6.10
C ARG A 86 -7.67 -8.14 5.06
N LEU A 87 -7.50 -9.44 5.29
CA LEU A 87 -6.88 -10.35 4.32
C LEU A 87 -7.73 -10.52 3.05
N GLN A 88 -9.06 -10.55 3.17
CA GLN A 88 -9.97 -10.60 2.02
C GLN A 88 -9.94 -9.30 1.21
N VAL A 89 -9.88 -8.14 1.87
CA VAL A 89 -9.72 -6.84 1.20
C VAL A 89 -8.39 -6.76 0.45
N ASN A 90 -7.32 -7.37 0.95
CA ASN A 90 -6.01 -7.44 0.30
C ASN A 90 -5.98 -8.38 -0.93
N LEU A 91 -6.81 -9.42 -0.95
CA LEU A 91 -6.88 -10.37 -2.07
C LEU A 91 -7.65 -9.81 -3.30
N ASN A 92 -8.62 -8.91 -3.06
CA ASN A 92 -9.47 -8.33 -4.11
C ASN A 92 -8.82 -7.28 -5.07
N PRO A 93 -7.80 -6.50 -4.69
CA PRO A 93 -7.18 -5.59 -5.65
C PRO A 93 -6.39 -6.30 -6.75
N PHE A 94 -5.82 -7.50 -6.47
CA PHE A 94 -5.14 -8.30 -7.50
C PHE A 94 -6.13 -8.90 -8.52
N THR A 95 -7.34 -9.31 -8.09
CA THR A 95 -8.38 -9.80 -9.01
C THR A 95 -9.00 -8.69 -9.85
N SER A 96 -9.00 -7.46 -9.35
CA SER A 96 -9.50 -6.29 -10.09
C SER A 96 -8.52 -5.83 -11.17
N SER A 97 -7.20 -6.03 -10.98
CA SER A 97 -6.19 -5.73 -12.00
C SER A 97 -6.13 -6.74 -13.16
N GLU A 98 -6.77 -7.90 -13.04
CA GLU A 98 -6.87 -8.90 -14.12
C GLU A 98 -8.13 -8.74 -14.99
N LEU A 99 -9.05 -7.82 -14.64
CA LEU A 99 -10.32 -7.60 -15.33
C LEU A 99 -10.30 -6.46 -16.37
N GLU A 100 -9.15 -5.81 -16.61
CA GLU A 100 -8.96 -4.78 -17.65
C GLU A 100 -8.09 -5.24 -18.84
N THR A 101 -8.13 -6.53 -19.19
CA THR A 101 -7.58 -7.05 -20.47
C THR A 101 -8.67 -7.57 -21.39
#